data_AF-A0A850HD86-F1
#
_entry.id   AF-A0A850HD86-F1
#
_cell.length_a   1.000
_cell.length_b   1.000
_cell.length_c   1.000
_cell.angle_alpha   90.00
_cell.angle_beta   90.00
_cell.angle_gamma   90.00
#
_symmetry.space_group_name_H-M   'P 1'
#
loop_
_entity.id
_entity.type
_entity.pdbx_description
1 polymer ?
#
loop_
_entity_poly.entity_id
_entity_poly.type
_entity_poly.pdbx_seq_one_letter_code
_entity_poly.pdbx_strand_id
1 'polypeptide(L)'
;MNPQRFTHFLAIDWSGAKGARQKGIALSLAEATGGPPVLVAPPKGGWAREEVLTILRDDIPRDTLVGMDLGISLPFADCGAFFHGWEQSPPDAKALWSLIDRICADDPHLECGSFVSHAEASRYFRHSKEHVGDRFHLPDAQTREGRFRVAEAAQRAQGVRPVSNFNLVGAAQVGKSSLTGMRMLHRLRDHVSVWPIDPLPEKGPVVVEMYTSIAARGGGVAGTKTKLRSYEELNAALAQLGSAPVEGEGPIDDHSSDALVTAAWLRKIGHEPTYWEPEGLSDQIARTEGWTFGAV
;
A
#
# COMPACT_ATOMS: atom_id res chain seq x y z
N MET A 1 -20.00 11.91 -1.61
CA MET A 1 -19.04 11.27 -0.68
C MET A 1 -19.16 11.94 0.68
N ASN A 2 -19.17 11.18 1.79
CA ASN A 2 -19.05 11.78 3.13
C ASN A 2 -17.82 11.21 3.85
N PRO A 3 -16.62 11.78 3.62
CA PRO A 3 -15.40 11.37 4.30
C PRO A 3 -15.45 11.59 5.82
N GLN A 4 -16.30 12.49 6.32
CA GLN A 4 -16.41 12.83 7.76
C GLN A 4 -16.96 11.68 8.62
N ARG A 5 -17.36 10.55 8.01
CA ARG A 5 -17.89 9.40 8.74
C ARG A 5 -16.83 8.56 9.46
N PHE A 6 -15.58 8.61 9.03
CA PHE A 6 -14.54 7.75 9.61
C PHE A 6 -14.25 8.15 11.05
N THR A 7 -14.33 7.18 11.96
CA THR A 7 -14.04 7.38 13.39
C THR A 7 -12.74 6.71 13.81
N HIS A 8 -12.22 5.81 12.97
CA HIS A 8 -11.03 5.03 13.22
C HIS A 8 -10.12 5.09 11.99
N PHE A 9 -8.80 5.14 12.23
CA PHE A 9 -7.78 5.26 11.19
C PHE A 9 -6.71 4.21 11.44
N LEU A 10 -6.74 3.14 10.65
CA LEU A 10 -5.82 2.02 10.78
C LEU A 10 -4.74 2.13 9.70
N ALA A 11 -3.49 2.29 10.09
CA ALA A 11 -2.36 2.16 9.19
C ALA A 11 -1.74 0.77 9.29
N ILE A 12 -1.40 0.20 8.13
CA ILE A 12 -0.75 -1.10 8.00
C ILE A 12 0.51 -0.92 7.16
N ASP A 13 1.67 -1.01 7.80
CA ASP A 13 2.91 -1.27 7.08
C ASP A 13 2.90 -2.75 6.65
N TRP A 14 3.14 -3.00 5.36
CA TRP A 14 2.90 -4.30 4.74
C TRP A 14 4.18 -4.93 4.22
N SER A 15 4.30 -6.26 4.39
CA SER A 15 5.47 -7.00 3.94
C SER A 15 5.14 -8.06 2.89
N GLY A 16 5.91 -8.03 1.80
CA GLY A 16 5.98 -9.09 0.78
C GLY A 16 7.01 -10.19 1.05
N ALA A 17 7.63 -10.24 2.24
CA ALA A 17 8.68 -11.23 2.55
C ALA A 17 8.13 -12.67 2.67
N LYS A 18 8.97 -13.67 2.41
CA LYS A 18 8.56 -15.09 2.53
C LYS A 18 8.47 -15.51 4.00
N GLY A 19 7.59 -16.47 4.28
CA GLY A 19 7.43 -17.11 5.58
C GLY A 19 6.06 -16.89 6.23
N ALA A 20 5.79 -17.70 7.26
CA ALA A 20 4.52 -17.69 7.97
C ALA A 20 4.26 -16.41 8.78
N ARG A 21 5.32 -15.74 9.25
CA ARG A 21 5.22 -14.54 10.09
C ARG A 21 6.18 -13.46 9.63
N GLN A 22 5.71 -12.23 9.65
CA GLN A 22 6.36 -11.07 9.07
C GLN A 22 6.79 -10.10 10.16
N LYS A 23 8.10 -9.87 10.26
CA LYS A 23 8.65 -8.82 11.13
C LYS A 23 8.36 -7.41 10.61
N GLY A 24 8.17 -7.29 9.29
CA GLY A 24 7.89 -6.02 8.61
C GLY A 24 6.41 -5.74 8.40
N ILE A 25 5.53 -6.34 9.19
CA ILE A 25 4.12 -5.92 9.25
C ILE A 25 3.92 -5.23 10.60
N ALA A 26 3.39 -4.01 10.56
CA ALA A 26 3.02 -3.25 11.75
C ALA A 26 1.64 -2.63 11.53
N LEU A 27 0.82 -2.64 12.58
CA LEU A 27 -0.54 -2.11 12.56
C LEU A 27 -0.63 -1.02 13.63
N SER A 28 -1.18 0.14 13.27
CA SER A 28 -1.45 1.22 14.22
C SER A 28 -2.82 1.85 14.01
N LEU A 29 -3.52 2.11 15.11
CA LEU A 29 -4.86 2.68 15.13
C LEU A 29 -4.83 4.08 15.75
N ALA A 30 -5.46 5.05 15.10
CA ALA A 30 -5.80 6.34 15.68
C ALA A 30 -7.32 6.53 15.72
N GLU A 31 -7.83 7.08 16.81
CA GLU A 31 -9.25 7.41 16.97
C GLU A 31 -9.51 8.88 16.63
N ALA A 32 -10.68 9.17 16.03
CA ALA A 32 -11.12 10.52 15.71
C ALA A 32 -11.34 11.39 16.96
N THR A 33 -11.64 10.79 18.10
CA THR A 33 -11.85 11.45 19.39
C THR A 33 -10.57 12.07 19.97
N GLY A 34 -9.39 11.69 19.45
CA GLY A 34 -8.09 12.24 19.85
C GLY A 34 -7.16 11.17 20.40
N GLY A 35 -6.21 11.59 21.26
CA GLY A 35 -5.19 10.70 21.82
C GLY A 35 -4.08 10.31 20.84
N PRO A 36 -3.07 9.57 21.33
CA PRO A 36 -1.97 9.10 20.49
C PRO A 36 -2.41 7.93 19.60
N PRO A 37 -1.81 7.77 18.41
CA PRO A 37 -1.95 6.52 17.68
C PRO A 37 -1.34 5.38 18.52
N VAL A 38 -1.96 4.21 18.47
CA VAL A 38 -1.58 3.04 19.29
C VAL A 38 -1.15 1.91 18.38
N LEU A 39 -0.04 1.24 18.69
CA LEU A 39 0.36 0.02 18.00
C LEU A 39 -0.54 -1.15 18.42
N VAL A 40 -0.99 -1.93 17.44
CA VAL A 40 -1.65 -3.20 17.70
C VAL A 40 -0.56 -4.24 17.95
N ALA A 41 -0.53 -4.78 19.16
CA ALA A 41 0.51 -5.73 19.57
C ALA A 41 0.48 -6.99 18.68
N PRO A 42 1.58 -7.34 17.99
CA PRO A 42 1.62 -8.55 17.18
C PRO A 42 1.68 -9.80 18.07
N PRO A 43 1.19 -10.96 17.57
CA PRO A 43 1.51 -12.24 18.16
C PRO A 43 3.03 -12.49 18.18
N LYS A 44 3.46 -13.47 18.99
CA LYS A 44 4.87 -13.85 19.10
C LYS A 44 5.45 -14.20 17.72
N GLY A 45 6.50 -13.49 17.32
CA GLY A 45 7.18 -13.69 16.03
C GLY A 45 6.69 -12.79 14.89
N GLY A 46 5.77 -11.86 15.16
CA GLY A 46 5.21 -10.94 14.17
C GLY A 46 3.89 -11.46 13.58
N TRP A 47 3.27 -10.63 12.73
CA TRP A 47 1.98 -10.92 12.11
C TRP A 47 2.10 -11.98 11.01
N ALA A 48 1.17 -12.93 10.97
CA ALA A 48 0.84 -13.64 9.75
C ALA A 48 -0.10 -12.79 8.89
N ARG A 49 0.01 -12.88 7.55
CA ARG A 49 -0.89 -12.13 6.66
C ARG A 49 -2.34 -12.56 6.86
N GLU A 50 -2.58 -13.84 7.13
CA GLU A 50 -3.91 -14.37 7.42
C GLU A 50 -4.51 -13.84 8.73
N GLU A 51 -3.68 -13.48 9.72
CA GLU A 51 -4.15 -12.82 10.95
C GLU A 51 -4.61 -11.39 10.63
N VAL A 52 -3.87 -10.65 9.79
CA VAL A 52 -4.30 -9.33 9.31
C VAL A 52 -5.58 -9.43 8.46
N LEU A 53 -5.70 -10.46 7.63
CA LEU A 53 -6.92 -10.72 6.84
C LEU A 53 -8.13 -10.88 7.76
N THR A 54 -7.98 -11.68 8.82
CA THR A 54 -9.03 -11.92 9.80
C THR A 54 -9.44 -10.62 10.49
N ILE A 55 -8.47 -9.81 10.93
CA ILE A 55 -8.75 -8.51 11.55
C ILE A 55 -9.56 -7.62 10.61
N LEU A 56 -9.09 -7.45 9.36
CA LEU A 56 -9.75 -6.59 8.37
C LEU A 56 -11.13 -7.09 7.97
N ARG A 57 -11.36 -8.39 8.06
CA ARG A 57 -12.64 -9.02 7.69
C ARG A 57 -13.66 -8.96 8.82
N ASP A 58 -13.23 -9.25 10.04
CA ASP A 58 -14.11 -9.64 11.13
C ASP A 58 -14.06 -8.66 12.32
N ASP A 59 -12.93 -8.03 12.58
CA ASP A 59 -12.67 -7.35 13.86
C ASP A 59 -12.57 -5.82 13.76
N ILE A 60 -12.37 -5.26 12.55
CA ILE A 60 -12.24 -3.80 12.41
C ILE A 60 -13.56 -3.08 12.69
N PRO A 61 -13.51 -1.90 13.36
CA PRO A 61 -14.67 -1.03 13.49
C PRO A 61 -15.25 -0.67 12.12
N ARG A 62 -16.59 -0.54 12.05
CA ARG A 62 -17.29 -0.30 10.77
C ARG A 62 -16.85 0.97 10.06
N ASP A 63 -16.55 2.03 10.79
CA ASP A 63 -16.19 3.33 10.22
C ASP A 63 -14.67 3.55 10.27
N THR A 64 -13.93 2.58 9.76
CA THR A 64 -12.46 2.61 9.68
C THR A 64 -11.99 2.99 8.28
N LEU A 65 -11.10 3.98 8.21
CA LEU A 65 -10.23 4.22 7.05
C LEU A 65 -8.92 3.44 7.26
N VAL A 66 -8.65 2.48 6.40
CA VAL A 66 -7.48 1.60 6.46
C VAL A 66 -6.50 2.03 5.38
N GLY A 67 -5.30 2.49 5.75
CA GLY A 67 -4.21 2.73 4.81
C GLY A 67 -3.22 1.57 4.81
N MET A 68 -2.91 1.01 3.64
CA MET A 68 -1.93 -0.08 3.49
C MET A 68 -0.72 0.34 2.66
N ASP A 69 0.50 0.17 3.17
CA ASP A 69 1.75 0.46 2.44
C ASP A 69 2.09 -0.63 1.43
N LEU A 70 1.30 -0.71 0.36
CA LEU A 70 1.45 -1.66 -0.75
C LEU A 70 0.81 -1.10 -2.02
N GLY A 71 1.29 -1.51 -3.19
CA GLY A 71 0.62 -1.20 -4.45
C GLY A 71 -0.65 -2.02 -4.64
N ILE A 72 -1.79 -1.37 -4.86
CA ILE A 72 -3.09 -2.05 -5.07
C ILE A 72 -3.30 -2.49 -6.51
N SER A 73 -2.46 -2.06 -7.45
CA SER A 73 -2.50 -2.53 -8.85
C SER A 73 -1.13 -2.39 -9.54
N LEU A 74 -1.09 -2.69 -10.83
CA LEU A 74 0.07 -2.56 -11.71
C LEU A 74 -0.14 -1.44 -12.75
N PRO A 75 0.93 -0.94 -13.38
CA PRO A 75 0.84 -0.03 -14.53
C PRO A 75 -0.03 -0.59 -15.66
N PHE A 76 -0.90 0.26 -16.22
CA PHE A 76 -1.85 -0.06 -17.29
C PHE A 76 -1.95 1.06 -18.33
N ALA A 77 -2.02 2.32 -17.90
CA ALA A 77 -2.33 3.48 -18.74
C ALA A 77 -1.26 3.76 -19.81
N ASP A 78 -0.02 3.37 -19.55
CA ASP A 78 1.12 3.55 -20.45
C ASP A 78 1.02 2.75 -21.76
N CYS A 79 0.38 1.57 -21.76
CA CYS A 79 0.22 0.76 -22.98
C CYS A 79 -1.10 -0.01 -23.10
N GLY A 80 -2.08 0.29 -22.24
CA GLY A 80 -3.43 -0.30 -22.27
C GLY A 80 -3.53 -1.73 -21.75
N ALA A 81 -2.53 -2.24 -21.03
CA ALA A 81 -2.54 -3.59 -20.44
C ALA A 81 -1.57 -3.71 -19.27
N PHE A 82 -1.90 -4.51 -18.24
CA PHE A 82 -0.94 -4.83 -17.19
C PHE A 82 0.25 -5.64 -17.72
N PHE A 83 -0.02 -6.57 -18.64
CA PHE A 83 0.97 -7.51 -19.19
C PHE A 83 0.91 -7.46 -20.72
N HIS A 84 1.55 -6.44 -21.31
CA HIS A 84 1.48 -6.18 -22.75
C HIS A 84 1.89 -7.40 -23.60
N GLY A 85 0.96 -7.83 -24.46
CA GLY A 85 1.15 -8.98 -25.35
C GLY A 85 0.93 -10.34 -24.70
N TRP A 86 0.39 -10.41 -23.47
CA TRP A 86 -0.11 -11.65 -22.89
C TRP A 86 -1.63 -11.71 -23.06
N GLU A 87 -2.15 -12.73 -23.75
CA GLU A 87 -3.57 -12.89 -24.05
C GLU A 87 -4.46 -12.91 -22.79
N GLN A 88 -3.94 -13.43 -21.67
CA GLN A 88 -4.66 -13.49 -20.39
C GLN A 88 -4.47 -12.22 -19.53
N SER A 89 -3.94 -11.14 -20.11
CA SER A 89 -3.78 -9.89 -19.36
C SER A 89 -5.16 -9.39 -18.88
N PRO A 90 -5.33 -9.12 -17.58
CA PRO A 90 -6.63 -8.76 -17.04
C PRO A 90 -7.04 -7.34 -17.48
N PRO A 91 -8.35 -7.08 -17.67
CA PRO A 91 -8.83 -5.78 -18.12
C PRO A 91 -8.88 -4.70 -17.03
N ASP A 92 -8.87 -5.09 -15.75
CA ASP A 92 -9.03 -4.19 -14.61
C ASP A 92 -8.33 -4.74 -13.34
N ALA A 93 -8.27 -3.91 -12.29
CA ALA A 93 -7.59 -4.26 -11.03
C ALA A 93 -8.22 -5.50 -10.35
N LYS A 94 -9.55 -5.62 -10.37
CA LYS A 94 -10.24 -6.75 -9.74
C LYS A 94 -9.95 -8.06 -10.45
N ALA A 95 -9.89 -8.06 -11.79
CA ALA A 95 -9.48 -9.20 -12.58
C ALA A 95 -7.98 -9.52 -12.40
N LEU A 96 -7.14 -8.50 -12.21
CA LEU A 96 -5.72 -8.67 -11.87
C LEU A 96 -5.55 -9.40 -10.54
N TRP A 97 -6.25 -8.98 -9.49
CA TRP A 97 -6.18 -9.63 -8.18
C TRP A 97 -6.63 -11.09 -8.25
N SER A 98 -7.70 -11.37 -9.00
CA SER A 98 -8.21 -12.72 -9.21
C SER A 98 -7.22 -13.60 -9.98
N LEU A 99 -6.57 -13.05 -11.02
CA LEU A 99 -5.55 -13.77 -11.79
C LEU A 99 -4.36 -14.15 -10.89
N ILE A 100 -3.84 -13.19 -10.12
CA ILE A 100 -2.71 -13.42 -9.20
C ILE A 100 -3.10 -14.47 -8.17
N ASP A 101 -4.26 -14.34 -7.53
CA ASP A 101 -4.65 -15.28 -6.48
C ASP A 101 -4.89 -16.70 -6.99
N ARG A 102 -5.48 -16.84 -8.18
CA ARG A 102 -5.68 -18.14 -8.82
C ARG A 102 -4.35 -18.83 -9.13
N ILE A 103 -3.35 -18.10 -9.65
CA ILE A 103 -2.03 -18.68 -9.94
C ILE A 103 -1.32 -19.07 -8.64
N CYS A 104 -1.53 -18.31 -7.56
CA CYS A 104 -0.93 -18.57 -6.25
C CYS A 104 -1.81 -19.41 -5.32
N ALA A 105 -2.82 -20.14 -5.83
CA ALA A 105 -3.81 -20.81 -4.99
C ALA A 105 -3.17 -21.75 -3.94
N ASP A 106 -2.10 -22.44 -4.34
CA ASP A 106 -1.36 -23.38 -3.49
C ASP A 106 -0.15 -22.75 -2.76
N ASP A 107 0.11 -21.45 -2.97
CA ASP A 107 1.18 -20.75 -2.26
C ASP A 107 0.76 -20.51 -0.79
N PRO A 108 1.58 -20.95 0.18
CA PRO A 108 1.27 -20.75 1.59
C PRO A 108 1.38 -19.27 1.98
N HIS A 109 0.79 -18.89 3.13
CA HIS A 109 1.06 -17.61 3.79
C HIS A 109 0.71 -16.36 2.96
N LEU A 110 -0.25 -16.48 2.03
CA LEU A 110 -0.56 -15.49 1.00
C LEU A 110 0.66 -15.02 0.19
N GLU A 111 1.65 -15.90 -0.04
CA GLU A 111 2.84 -15.59 -0.84
C GLU A 111 2.53 -15.43 -2.34
N CYS A 112 3.51 -15.00 -3.13
CA CYS A 112 3.37 -14.83 -4.58
C CYS A 112 4.41 -15.60 -5.40
N GLY A 113 4.95 -16.68 -4.84
CA GLY A 113 6.01 -17.49 -5.45
C GLY A 113 5.61 -18.09 -6.79
N SER A 114 4.41 -18.66 -6.89
CA SER A 114 3.91 -19.25 -8.14
C SER A 114 3.71 -18.20 -9.22
N PHE A 115 3.21 -16.99 -8.89
CA PHE A 115 3.08 -15.91 -9.87
C PHE A 115 4.44 -15.39 -10.34
N VAL A 116 5.38 -15.18 -9.42
CA VAL A 116 6.74 -14.71 -9.73
C VAL A 116 7.52 -15.72 -10.59
N SER A 117 7.24 -17.02 -10.46
CA SER A 117 7.86 -18.07 -11.28
C SER A 117 7.03 -18.52 -12.48
N HIS A 118 5.84 -17.93 -12.69
CA HIS A 118 4.94 -18.29 -13.78
C HIS A 118 5.60 -18.03 -15.14
N ALA A 119 5.45 -18.97 -16.08
CA ALA A 119 6.12 -18.94 -17.38
C ALA A 119 5.91 -17.63 -18.15
N GLU A 120 4.70 -17.07 -18.11
CA GLU A 120 4.39 -15.81 -18.76
C GLU A 120 4.53 -14.59 -17.84
N ALA A 121 4.14 -14.68 -16.57
CA ALA A 121 4.09 -13.49 -15.71
C ALA A 121 5.50 -13.04 -15.31
N SER A 122 6.41 -13.99 -15.05
CA SER A 122 7.80 -13.73 -14.66
C SER A 122 8.55 -12.84 -15.64
N ARG A 123 8.18 -12.88 -16.93
CA ARG A 123 8.76 -12.09 -18.02
C ARG A 123 8.57 -10.58 -17.86
N TYR A 124 7.61 -10.13 -17.06
CA TYR A 124 7.33 -8.72 -16.82
C TYR A 124 8.03 -8.16 -15.59
N PHE A 125 8.74 -8.99 -14.82
CA PHE A 125 9.35 -8.58 -13.56
C PHE A 125 10.87 -8.53 -13.63
N ARG A 126 11.46 -7.68 -12.79
CA ARG A 126 12.88 -7.73 -12.47
C ARG A 126 13.09 -8.63 -11.25
N HIS A 127 13.80 -9.75 -11.42
CA HIS A 127 14.05 -10.76 -10.37
C HIS A 127 15.37 -10.58 -9.63
N SER A 128 16.39 -10.08 -10.34
CA SER A 128 17.66 -9.63 -9.77
C SER A 128 18.26 -8.53 -10.65
N LYS A 129 19.49 -8.09 -10.34
CA LYS A 129 20.23 -7.18 -11.23
C LYS A 129 20.59 -7.88 -12.56
N GLU A 130 20.83 -9.18 -12.51
CA GLU A 130 21.25 -10.04 -13.62
C GLU A 130 20.07 -10.73 -14.32
N HIS A 131 18.93 -10.87 -13.64
CA HIS A 131 17.73 -11.51 -14.16
C HIS A 131 16.59 -10.48 -14.28
N VAL A 132 16.45 -9.93 -15.47
CA VAL A 132 15.35 -9.03 -15.85
C VAL A 132 14.50 -9.75 -16.88
N GLY A 133 13.19 -9.85 -16.65
CA GLY A 133 12.27 -10.44 -17.61
C GLY A 133 12.31 -9.69 -18.95
N ASP A 134 12.17 -10.43 -20.05
CA ASP A 134 12.29 -9.90 -21.41
C ASP A 134 11.17 -8.93 -21.81
N ARG A 135 10.10 -8.85 -21.01
CA ARG A 135 8.98 -7.90 -21.13
C ARG A 135 8.89 -6.88 -19.99
N PHE A 136 9.93 -6.77 -19.15
CA PHE A 136 9.99 -5.78 -18.06
C PHE A 136 9.94 -4.32 -18.57
N HIS A 137 10.36 -4.09 -19.81
CA HIS A 137 10.33 -2.80 -20.46
C HIS A 137 9.44 -2.84 -21.69
N LEU A 138 8.72 -1.74 -21.93
CA LEU A 138 8.13 -1.48 -23.25
C LEU A 138 9.24 -1.20 -24.27
N PRO A 139 9.01 -1.48 -25.56
CA PRO A 139 10.01 -1.26 -26.61
C PRO A 139 10.57 0.18 -26.66
N ASP A 140 9.74 1.16 -26.31
CA ASP A 140 10.02 2.61 -26.32
C ASP A 140 10.24 3.19 -24.92
N ALA A 141 10.50 2.35 -23.90
CA ALA A 141 10.69 2.81 -22.53
C ALA A 141 11.82 3.84 -22.41
N GLN A 142 11.48 5.03 -21.88
CA GLN A 142 12.41 6.13 -21.69
C GLN A 142 13.41 5.90 -20.55
N THR A 143 13.08 5.04 -19.58
CA THR A 143 13.94 4.71 -18.44
C THR A 143 14.06 3.19 -18.26
N ARG A 144 15.07 2.79 -17.49
CA ARG A 144 15.29 1.39 -17.08
C ARG A 144 14.69 1.07 -15.72
N GLU A 145 13.79 1.89 -15.20
CA GLU A 145 13.22 1.72 -13.86
C GLU A 145 12.04 0.72 -13.83
N GLY A 146 11.51 0.36 -15.01
CA GLY A 146 10.26 -0.37 -15.16
C GLY A 146 9.12 0.59 -15.48
N ARG A 147 7.91 0.03 -15.60
CA ARG A 147 6.69 0.79 -15.87
C ARG A 147 6.13 1.39 -14.58
N PHE A 148 5.48 2.54 -14.67
CA PHE A 148 4.87 3.25 -13.54
C PHE A 148 3.40 3.52 -13.83
N ARG A 149 2.56 3.45 -12.81
CA ARG A 149 1.20 3.98 -12.81
C ARG A 149 1.24 5.50 -12.82
N VAL A 150 0.12 6.11 -13.20
CA VAL A 150 -0.09 7.55 -13.10
C VAL A 150 0.07 8.03 -11.64
N ALA A 151 -0.35 7.23 -10.67
CA ALA A 151 -0.16 7.53 -9.25
C ALA A 151 1.33 7.70 -8.87
N GLU A 152 2.24 6.87 -9.38
CA GLU A 152 3.68 7.03 -9.12
C GLU A 152 4.26 8.28 -9.79
N ALA A 153 3.70 8.73 -10.92
CA ALA A 153 4.09 10.01 -11.52
C ALA A 153 3.64 11.19 -10.64
N ALA A 154 2.42 11.15 -10.09
CA ALA A 154 1.92 12.15 -9.15
C ALA A 154 2.76 12.21 -7.86
N GLN A 155 3.10 11.05 -7.30
CA GLN A 155 4.05 10.93 -6.20
C GLN A 155 5.41 11.59 -6.52
N ARG A 156 5.96 11.37 -7.71
CA ARG A 156 7.21 12.03 -8.15
C ARG A 156 7.08 13.54 -8.25
N ALA A 157 5.95 14.05 -8.73
CA ALA A 157 5.68 15.49 -8.79
C ALA A 157 5.66 16.14 -7.40
N GLN A 158 5.22 15.39 -6.37
CA GLN A 158 5.33 15.81 -4.97
C GLN A 158 6.73 15.62 -4.37
N GLY A 159 7.69 15.11 -5.14
CA GLY A 159 9.09 14.98 -4.77
C GLY A 159 9.47 13.70 -4.02
N VAL A 160 8.57 12.71 -3.90
CA VAL A 160 8.95 11.36 -3.41
C VAL A 160 9.45 10.49 -4.57
N ARG A 161 10.11 9.37 -4.28
CA ARG A 161 10.76 8.53 -5.30
C ARG A 161 10.24 7.09 -5.25
N PRO A 162 9.10 6.80 -5.90
CA PRO A 162 8.58 5.45 -5.96
C PRO A 162 9.41 4.53 -6.84
N VAL A 163 9.22 3.24 -6.61
CA VAL A 163 9.79 2.15 -7.38
C VAL A 163 8.66 1.40 -8.09
N SER A 164 8.92 0.94 -9.31
CA SER A 164 7.93 0.18 -10.08
C SER A 164 7.49 -1.09 -9.35
N ASN A 165 6.18 -1.36 -9.34
CA ASN A 165 5.60 -2.61 -8.83
C ASN A 165 6.06 -3.86 -9.62
N PHE A 166 6.71 -3.69 -10.77
CA PHE A 166 7.35 -4.80 -11.50
C PHE A 166 8.74 -5.16 -10.95
N ASN A 167 9.26 -4.42 -9.96
CA ASN A 167 10.59 -4.68 -9.41
C ASN A 167 10.51 -5.56 -8.15
N LEU A 168 11.19 -6.71 -8.19
CA LEU A 168 11.23 -7.69 -7.09
C LEU A 168 12.57 -7.68 -6.33
N VAL A 169 13.43 -6.69 -6.56
CA VAL A 169 14.84 -6.67 -6.13
C VAL A 169 15.12 -5.57 -5.10
N GLY A 170 16.05 -5.85 -4.20
CA GLY A 170 16.63 -4.86 -3.29
C GLY A 170 15.76 -4.58 -2.07
N ALA A 171 16.13 -3.56 -1.29
CA ALA A 171 15.36 -3.15 -0.10
C ALA A 171 13.94 -2.66 -0.43
N ALA A 172 13.69 -2.33 -1.70
CA ALA A 172 12.40 -1.88 -2.21
C ALA A 172 11.69 -2.99 -3.02
N GLN A 173 11.56 -4.22 -2.48
CA GLN A 173 10.78 -5.31 -3.11
C GLN A 173 9.26 -5.01 -3.13
N VAL A 174 8.89 -3.79 -3.51
CA VAL A 174 7.52 -3.29 -3.59
C VAL A 174 6.68 -4.20 -4.44
N GLY A 175 7.22 -4.79 -5.52
CA GLY A 175 6.46 -5.74 -6.33
C GLY A 175 5.98 -6.98 -5.59
N LYS A 176 6.80 -7.57 -4.70
CA LYS A 176 6.32 -8.70 -3.87
C LYS A 176 5.28 -8.24 -2.87
N SER A 177 5.48 -7.07 -2.25
CA SER A 177 4.54 -6.48 -1.30
C SER A 177 3.17 -6.23 -1.95
N SER A 178 3.18 -5.63 -3.14
CA SER A 178 2.01 -5.37 -3.97
C SER A 178 1.32 -6.67 -4.40
N LEU A 179 2.06 -7.69 -4.87
CA LEU A 179 1.45 -8.97 -5.27
C LEU A 179 0.79 -9.71 -4.10
N THR A 180 1.42 -9.79 -2.93
CA THR A 180 0.80 -10.41 -1.74
C THR A 180 -0.35 -9.56 -1.21
N GLY A 181 -0.24 -8.23 -1.31
CA GLY A 181 -1.32 -7.28 -1.03
C GLY A 181 -2.53 -7.48 -1.93
N MET A 182 -2.35 -7.63 -3.23
CA MET A 182 -3.44 -7.90 -4.17
C MET A 182 -4.15 -9.22 -3.88
N ARG A 183 -3.42 -10.26 -3.43
CA ARG A 183 -4.04 -11.51 -2.94
C ARG A 183 -4.90 -11.30 -1.68
N MET A 184 -4.45 -10.44 -0.77
CA MET A 184 -5.22 -10.01 0.40
C MET A 184 -6.50 -9.28 -0.02
N LEU A 185 -6.37 -8.26 -0.89
CA LEU A 185 -7.50 -7.45 -1.37
C LEU A 185 -8.52 -8.30 -2.13
N HIS A 186 -8.08 -9.32 -2.88
CA HIS A 186 -9.00 -10.26 -3.53
C HIS A 186 -9.92 -10.95 -2.52
N ARG A 187 -9.37 -11.41 -1.39
CA ARG A 187 -10.11 -12.10 -0.32
C ARG A 187 -10.99 -11.16 0.52
N LEU A 188 -10.73 -9.86 0.48
CA LEU A 188 -11.47 -8.84 1.22
C LEU A 188 -12.61 -8.18 0.42
N ARG A 189 -12.79 -8.53 -0.87
CA ARG A 189 -13.68 -7.84 -1.83
C ARG A 189 -15.12 -7.60 -1.33
N ASP A 190 -15.65 -8.51 -0.52
CA ASP A 190 -17.03 -8.44 -0.02
C ASP A 190 -17.13 -7.93 1.43
N HIS A 191 -15.99 -7.54 2.01
CA HIS A 191 -15.88 -7.14 3.42
C HIS A 191 -15.45 -5.68 3.58
N VAL A 192 -14.61 -5.16 2.68
CA VAL A 192 -14.13 -3.77 2.68
C VAL A 192 -14.17 -3.22 1.25
N SER A 193 -14.43 -1.92 1.11
CA SER A 193 -14.27 -1.25 -0.19
C SER A 193 -12.82 -0.81 -0.38
N VAL A 194 -12.26 -1.00 -1.57
CA VAL A 194 -10.88 -0.59 -1.88
C VAL A 194 -10.92 0.64 -2.78
N TRP A 195 -10.72 1.83 -2.22
CA TRP A 195 -10.72 3.07 -3.02
C TRP A 195 -9.39 3.22 -3.78
N PRO A 196 -9.40 3.71 -5.04
CA PRO A 196 -10.56 4.10 -5.85
C PRO A 196 -11.10 2.99 -6.78
N ILE A 197 -10.62 1.74 -6.64
CA ILE A 197 -11.12 0.60 -7.43
C ILE A 197 -12.63 0.41 -7.23
N ASP A 198 -13.05 0.54 -5.98
CA ASP A 198 -14.43 0.69 -5.56
C ASP A 198 -14.76 2.17 -5.34
N PRO A 199 -15.98 2.61 -5.68
CA PRO A 199 -16.45 3.93 -5.27
C PRO A 199 -16.46 4.02 -3.75
N LEU A 200 -16.23 5.21 -3.19
CA LEU A 200 -16.30 5.42 -1.74
C LEU A 200 -17.73 5.12 -1.24
N PRO A 201 -17.94 4.10 -0.39
CA PRO A 201 -19.28 3.75 0.08
C PRO A 201 -19.78 4.73 1.15
N GLU A 202 -21.09 4.82 1.30
CA GLU A 202 -21.75 5.63 2.33
C GLU A 202 -21.44 5.16 3.76
N LYS A 203 -21.13 3.86 3.94
CA LYS A 203 -20.85 3.21 5.23
C LYS A 203 -19.86 2.07 5.07
N GLY A 204 -19.24 1.65 6.17
CA GLY A 204 -18.36 0.49 6.20
C GLY A 204 -16.89 0.84 5.96
N PRO A 205 -15.98 -0.12 6.20
CA PRO A 205 -14.56 0.14 6.15
C PRO A 205 -14.08 0.37 4.72
N VAL A 206 -13.06 1.23 4.58
CA VAL A 206 -12.46 1.57 3.29
C VAL A 206 -10.96 1.39 3.38
N VAL A 207 -10.41 0.61 2.46
CA VAL A 207 -8.98 0.46 2.26
C VAL A 207 -8.53 1.47 1.21
N VAL A 208 -7.42 2.15 1.49
CA VAL A 208 -6.69 2.97 0.53
C VAL A 208 -5.24 2.51 0.43
N GLU A 209 -4.67 2.61 -0.76
CA GLU A 209 -3.24 2.51 -0.95
C GLU A 209 -2.53 3.67 -0.24
N MET A 210 -1.47 3.37 0.48
CA MET A 210 -0.61 4.34 1.14
C MET A 210 0.83 4.26 0.65
N TYR A 211 1.53 5.38 0.79
CA TYR A 211 2.99 5.42 0.73
C TYR A 211 3.51 6.14 1.97
N THR A 212 4.16 5.41 2.87
CA THR A 212 4.64 5.89 4.19
C THR A 212 5.47 7.17 4.11
N SER A 213 6.23 7.37 3.03
CA SER A 213 7.00 8.60 2.80
C SER A 213 6.13 9.85 2.62
N ILE A 214 4.89 9.73 2.13
CA ILE A 214 3.94 10.86 2.04
C ILE A 214 3.44 11.23 3.44
N ALA A 215 3.10 10.23 4.26
CA ALA A 215 2.66 10.46 5.63
C ALA A 215 3.76 11.10 6.49
N ALA A 216 5.01 10.61 6.37
CA ALA A 216 6.17 11.19 7.05
C ALA A 216 6.38 12.67 6.65
N ARG A 217 6.22 13.01 5.36
CA ARG A 217 6.26 14.40 4.90
C ARG A 217 5.12 15.25 5.45
N GLY A 218 3.92 14.68 5.58
CA GLY A 218 2.80 15.33 6.26
C GLY A 218 3.10 15.66 7.74
N GLY A 219 3.97 14.88 8.38
CA GLY A 219 4.54 15.14 9.70
C GLY A 219 5.79 16.03 9.69
N GLY A 220 6.13 16.65 8.57
CA GLY A 220 7.24 17.60 8.44
C GLY A 220 8.63 16.96 8.26
N VAL A 221 8.71 15.66 8.00
CA VAL A 221 9.99 15.03 7.64
C VAL A 221 10.40 15.52 6.25
N ALA A 222 11.51 16.26 6.18
CA ALA A 222 12.00 16.88 4.95
C ALA A 222 13.34 16.30 4.48
N GLY A 223 13.65 16.50 3.20
CA GLY A 223 14.93 16.13 2.59
C GLY A 223 15.05 14.64 2.25
N THR A 224 16.25 14.09 2.43
CA THR A 224 16.55 12.67 2.16
C THR A 224 16.17 11.74 3.32
N LYS A 225 15.83 12.31 4.49
CA LYS A 225 15.30 11.54 5.61
C LYS A 225 13.88 11.10 5.27
N THR A 226 13.63 9.79 5.36
CA THR A 226 12.29 9.21 5.18
C THR A 226 11.85 8.36 6.36
N LYS A 227 12.71 8.19 7.37
CA LYS A 227 12.51 7.28 8.49
C LYS A 227 12.64 8.03 9.82
N LEU A 228 11.72 7.73 10.73
CA LEU A 228 11.69 8.20 12.11
C LEU A 228 12.27 7.08 12.98
N ARG A 229 13.46 7.29 13.56
CA ARG A 229 14.21 6.22 14.24
C ARG A 229 14.22 6.34 15.76
N SER A 230 13.60 7.38 16.30
CA SER A 230 13.44 7.55 17.73
C SER A 230 12.04 8.04 18.09
N TYR A 231 11.61 7.79 19.34
CA TYR A 231 10.34 8.30 19.85
C TYR A 231 10.30 9.83 19.84
N GLU A 232 11.43 10.50 20.00
CA GLU A 232 11.52 11.97 19.93
C GLU A 232 11.28 12.49 18.50
N GLU A 233 11.89 11.85 17.49
CA GLU A 233 11.62 12.18 16.08
C GLU A 233 10.14 11.91 15.73
N LEU A 234 9.60 10.76 16.16
CA LEU A 234 8.21 10.40 15.97
C LEU A 234 7.26 11.39 16.63
N ASN A 235 7.47 11.73 17.90
CA ASN A 235 6.61 12.63 18.64
C ASN A 235 6.67 14.07 18.10
N ALA A 236 7.82 14.50 17.55
CA ALA A 236 7.91 15.76 16.82
C ALA A 236 7.05 15.75 15.54
N ALA A 237 7.03 14.64 14.80
CA ALA A 237 6.18 14.49 13.62
C ALA A 237 4.68 14.44 13.98
N LEU A 238 4.33 13.70 15.05
CA LEU A 238 2.96 13.62 15.57
C LEU A 238 2.43 14.99 16.00
N ALA A 239 3.27 15.83 16.62
CA ALA A 239 2.89 17.19 16.99
C ALA A 239 2.53 18.05 15.75
N GLN A 240 3.25 17.91 14.64
CA GLN A 240 2.92 18.61 13.39
C GLN A 240 1.62 18.11 12.75
N LEU A 241 1.27 16.84 13.00
CA LEU A 241 -0.01 16.26 12.63
C LEU A 241 -1.15 16.62 13.59
N GLY A 242 -0.87 17.37 14.67
CA GLY A 242 -1.86 17.68 15.70
C GLY A 242 -2.26 16.46 16.54
N SER A 243 -1.40 15.44 16.61
CA SER A 243 -1.60 14.23 17.40
C SER A 243 -0.92 14.32 18.76
N ALA A 244 -1.51 13.68 19.77
CA ALA A 244 -0.85 13.47 21.05
C ALA A 244 0.39 12.55 20.88
N PRO A 245 1.41 12.68 21.76
CA PRO A 245 2.63 11.90 21.67
C PRO A 245 2.42 10.47 22.16
N VAL A 246 3.21 9.54 21.61
CA VAL A 246 3.29 8.14 22.03
C VAL A 246 4.32 8.02 23.15
N GLU A 247 4.01 7.20 24.16
CA GLU A 247 4.94 6.90 25.26
C GLU A 247 6.13 6.07 24.77
N GLY A 248 7.33 6.47 25.17
CA GLY A 248 8.59 5.80 24.83
C GLY A 248 9.75 6.79 24.77
N GLU A 249 10.96 6.27 24.83
CA GLU A 249 12.20 7.04 24.75
C GLU A 249 13.25 6.28 23.93
N GLY A 250 14.10 7.00 23.20
CA GLY A 250 15.18 6.39 22.42
C GLY A 250 14.70 5.65 21.16
N PRO A 251 15.42 4.58 20.73
CA PRO A 251 15.19 3.95 19.43
C PRO A 251 13.79 3.32 19.28
N ILE A 252 13.22 3.46 18.08
CA ILE A 252 12.03 2.74 17.61
C ILE A 252 12.34 2.10 16.25
N ASP A 253 11.75 0.93 15.96
CA ASP A 253 11.92 0.31 14.65
C ASP A 253 11.12 1.04 13.56
N ASP A 254 11.64 0.99 12.33
CA ASP A 254 11.08 1.72 11.18
C ASP A 254 9.62 1.34 10.88
N HIS A 255 9.21 0.08 11.09
CA HIS A 255 7.85 -0.38 10.78
C HIS A 255 6.83 0.17 11.78
N SER A 256 7.18 0.13 13.07
CA SER A 256 6.37 0.70 14.14
C SER A 256 6.18 2.21 13.99
N SER A 257 7.26 2.95 13.72
CA SER A 257 7.18 4.42 13.58
C SER A 257 6.43 4.84 12.32
N ASP A 258 6.61 4.13 11.21
CA ASP A 258 5.87 4.35 9.96
C ASP A 258 4.36 4.10 10.15
N ALA A 259 3.97 3.02 10.84
CA ALA A 259 2.56 2.75 11.13
C ALA A 259 1.94 3.85 12.02
N LEU A 260 2.63 4.25 13.10
CA LEU A 260 2.14 5.27 14.04
C LEU A 260 1.94 6.64 13.36
N VAL A 261 2.93 7.12 12.61
CA VAL A 261 2.82 8.42 11.91
C VAL A 261 1.76 8.36 10.81
N THR A 262 1.63 7.22 10.12
CA THR A 262 0.63 7.04 9.06
C THR A 262 -0.79 7.02 9.61
N ALA A 263 -1.04 6.37 10.75
CA ALA A 263 -2.37 6.37 11.39
C ALA A 263 -2.79 7.80 11.79
N ALA A 264 -1.87 8.57 12.39
CA ALA A 264 -2.10 9.97 12.72
C ALA A 264 -2.32 10.85 11.49
N TRP A 265 -1.57 10.61 10.40
CA TRP A 265 -1.73 11.33 9.15
C TRP A 265 -3.08 11.03 8.47
N LEU A 266 -3.48 9.75 8.42
CA LEU A 266 -4.80 9.34 7.94
C LEU A 266 -5.92 10.00 8.73
N ARG A 267 -5.80 10.09 10.06
CA ARG A 267 -6.76 10.82 10.90
C ARG A 267 -6.88 12.29 10.51
N LYS A 268 -5.74 12.94 10.25
CA LYS A 268 -5.70 14.36 9.88
C LYS A 268 -6.35 14.63 8.53
N ILE A 269 -6.07 13.78 7.54
CA ILE A 269 -6.43 14.09 6.14
C ILE A 269 -7.57 13.23 5.58
N GLY A 270 -7.99 12.18 6.27
CA GLY A 270 -9.03 11.26 5.80
C GLY A 270 -10.40 11.92 5.58
N HIS A 271 -10.61 13.10 6.16
CA HIS A 271 -11.82 13.90 5.99
C HIS A 271 -11.72 14.99 4.92
N GLU A 272 -10.52 15.23 4.39
CA GLU A 272 -10.22 16.34 3.48
C GLU A 272 -10.60 15.98 2.04
N PRO A 273 -11.61 16.64 1.42
CA PRO A 273 -12.15 16.24 0.11
C PRO A 273 -11.11 16.18 -1.01
N THR A 274 -10.11 17.05 -1.00
CA THR A 274 -9.06 17.12 -2.03
C THR A 274 -8.31 15.79 -2.19
N TYR A 275 -8.14 15.01 -1.11
CA TYR A 275 -7.46 13.72 -1.18
C TYR A 275 -8.30 12.60 -1.80
N TRP A 276 -9.63 12.81 -1.90
CA TRP A 276 -10.58 11.88 -2.51
C TRP A 276 -10.86 12.18 -3.98
N GLU A 277 -10.47 13.37 -4.46
CA GLU A 277 -10.69 13.86 -5.83
C GLU A 277 -9.39 14.44 -6.44
N PRO A 278 -8.29 13.67 -6.52
CA PRO A 278 -7.04 14.15 -7.11
C PRO A 278 -7.18 14.36 -8.63
N GLU A 279 -6.56 15.41 -9.17
CA GLU A 279 -6.70 15.85 -10.57
C GLU A 279 -6.37 14.74 -11.59
N GLY A 280 -5.39 13.88 -11.28
CA GLY A 280 -4.94 12.81 -12.16
C GLY A 280 -5.79 11.54 -12.14
N LEU A 281 -6.79 11.42 -11.26
CA LEU A 281 -7.60 10.21 -11.10
C LEU A 281 -8.85 10.25 -11.99
N SER A 282 -8.76 9.63 -13.16
CA SER A 282 -9.92 9.38 -14.03
C SER A 282 -10.64 8.07 -13.69
N ASP A 283 -11.88 7.89 -14.16
CA ASP A 283 -12.64 6.63 -14.03
C ASP A 283 -11.91 5.41 -14.64
N GLN A 284 -11.07 5.63 -15.65
CA GLN A 284 -10.26 4.56 -16.24
C GLN A 284 -9.14 4.17 -15.28
N ILE A 285 -8.38 5.15 -14.78
CA ILE A 285 -7.29 4.94 -13.82
C ILE A 285 -7.83 4.30 -12.54
N ALA A 286 -8.97 4.80 -12.03
CA ALA A 286 -9.63 4.26 -10.86
C ALA A 286 -9.91 2.76 -10.99
N ARG A 287 -10.37 2.28 -12.16
CA ARG A 287 -10.67 0.86 -12.39
C ARG A 287 -9.45 -0.01 -12.70
N THR A 288 -8.38 0.56 -13.25
CA THR A 288 -7.20 -0.21 -13.71
C THR A 288 -6.03 -0.09 -12.74
N GLU A 289 -5.45 1.09 -12.59
CA GLU A 289 -4.23 1.32 -11.82
C GLU A 289 -4.50 1.63 -10.34
N GLY A 290 -5.69 2.12 -10.03
CA GLY A 290 -6.01 2.71 -8.73
C GLY A 290 -5.24 4.01 -8.48
N TRP A 291 -5.12 4.40 -7.21
CA TRP A 291 -4.44 5.62 -6.82
C TRP A 291 -3.81 5.48 -5.44
N THR A 292 -2.68 6.14 -5.23
CA THR A 292 -2.08 6.29 -3.90
C THR A 292 -2.76 7.44 -3.17
N PHE A 293 -3.38 7.17 -2.04
CA PHE A 293 -3.97 8.21 -1.21
C PHE A 293 -2.87 9.15 -0.70
N GLY A 294 -3.05 10.46 -0.90
CA GLY A 294 -2.02 11.46 -0.63
C GLY A 294 -1.31 12.03 -1.86
N ALA A 295 -1.37 11.35 -3.01
CA ALA A 295 -0.81 11.86 -4.26
C ALA A 295 -1.79 12.86 -4.94
N VAL A 296 -1.83 14.08 -4.42
CA VAL A 296 -2.61 15.24 -4.87
C VAL A 296 -1.78 16.30 -5.59
#